data_AF-A0A0Q4ZPB4-F1
#
_entry.id   AF-A0A0Q4ZPB4-F1
#
_cell.length_a   1.000
_cell.length_b   1.000
_cell.length_c   1.000
_cell.angle_alpha   90.00
_cell.angle_beta   90.00
_cell.angle_gamma   90.00
#
_symmetry.space_group_name_H-M   'P 1'
#
loop_
_entity.id
_entity.type
_entity.pdbx_description
1 polymer ?
#
loop_
_entity_poly.entity_id
_entity_poly.type
_entity_poly.pdbx_seq_one_letter_code
_entity_poly.pdbx_strand_id
1 'polypeptide(L)'
;MTRPPRSGPEVDPGFPALKARIIARTGHHYYADKDDLLFDRLRKRFRALGVADSTAYAACLDDRLTGGPEWAALEAEITISETFFFRYAEQFAALRSTILPALLAARAAERTLRVWSAGCSTGAEPYSIAILLHELLGSALPEWRVSILGTDISTAALETARAGIYGRWALRTLPPGERLRYFVPGPAVAGPGRDGTYALRPEFRRMVRFERRNLMDLLDVRAAPPMAEFDLILCRNVLIYFETEIVLGIVRGLGRRLTREGWLLIGHAEPNPAIAAMLEPVNLPGTVAYRPRGAVPTVVSPAPWVPAPMPDPEPSPGPAFAPAIAVPVPAEVGPSGAGIPIEPEADGTPGDLERIRLLADAGETAEAWRAVRGAIQAAPTDPVLHYYEGLLAHSLGREAEAERAWRGALYLDRAFVMAHYQLGLLMIGLGRRSDAARALDNAIRLAQALAPDAVVAEGDGLGPHELARSAALARAGVTGEGP
;
A
#
# COMPACT_ATOMS: atom_id res chain seq x y z
N MET A 1 -4.50 -2.98 -46.59
CA MET A 1 -4.46 -1.72 -45.81
C MET A 1 -3.35 -1.84 -44.79
N THR A 2 -2.22 -1.19 -45.08
CA THR A 2 -1.08 -1.05 -44.17
C THR A 2 -1.52 -0.21 -42.97
N ARG A 3 -1.34 -0.75 -41.76
CA ARG A 3 -1.51 -0.01 -40.51
C ARG A 3 -0.63 1.26 -40.59
N PRO A 4 -1.13 2.47 -40.29
CA PRO A 4 -0.32 3.67 -40.36
C PRO A 4 0.90 3.52 -39.42
N PRO A 5 2.06 4.11 -39.76
CA PRO A 5 3.25 4.02 -38.91
C PRO A 5 2.86 4.50 -37.51
N ARG A 6 3.19 3.69 -36.49
CA ARG A 6 2.96 4.08 -35.10
C ARG A 6 3.72 5.38 -34.85
N SER A 7 3.02 6.47 -34.60
CA SER A 7 3.61 7.67 -34.02
C SER A 7 4.18 7.28 -32.65
N GLY A 8 5.50 7.23 -32.57
CA GLY A 8 6.28 7.02 -31.36
C GLY A 8 7.08 8.29 -31.01
N PRO A 9 7.74 8.34 -29.85
CA PRO A 9 8.51 9.51 -29.42
C PRO A 9 9.57 9.94 -30.42
N GLU A 10 10.16 9.00 -31.18
CA GLU A 10 11.21 9.27 -32.18
C GLU A 10 10.73 10.07 -33.41
N VAL A 11 9.43 10.01 -33.72
CA VAL A 11 8.83 10.68 -34.89
C VAL A 11 7.98 11.90 -34.50
N ASP A 12 7.84 12.19 -33.20
CA ASP A 12 7.19 13.40 -32.70
C ASP A 12 8.26 14.47 -32.39
N PRO A 13 8.42 15.50 -33.25
CA PRO A 13 9.48 16.50 -33.07
C PRO A 13 9.28 17.37 -31.83
N GLY A 14 8.06 17.46 -31.28
CA GLY A 14 7.77 18.24 -30.07
C GLY A 14 8.10 17.49 -28.78
N PHE A 15 8.25 16.16 -28.84
CA PHE A 15 8.42 15.32 -27.65
C PHE A 15 9.66 15.69 -26.81
N PRO A 16 10.87 15.90 -27.37
CA PRO A 16 12.04 16.24 -26.56
C PRO A 16 11.87 17.52 -25.75
N ALA A 17 11.26 18.57 -26.33
CA ALA A 17 11.00 19.83 -25.65
C ALA A 17 9.94 19.68 -24.54
N LEU A 18 8.86 18.94 -24.83
CA LEU A 18 7.82 18.65 -23.85
C LEU A 18 8.35 17.82 -22.67
N LYS A 19 9.15 16.77 -22.96
CA LYS A 19 9.84 15.96 -21.95
C LYS A 19 10.72 16.82 -21.07
N ALA A 20 11.57 17.68 -21.65
CA ALA A 20 12.44 18.57 -20.88
C ALA A 20 11.63 19.49 -19.95
N ARG A 21 10.50 20.01 -20.42
CA ARG A 21 9.59 20.85 -19.63
C ARG A 21 8.94 20.10 -18.47
N ILE A 22 8.52 18.85 -18.69
CA ILE A 22 7.97 17.97 -17.64
C ILE A 22 9.03 17.67 -16.58
N ILE A 23 10.26 17.33 -17.00
CA ILE A 23 11.38 17.09 -16.09
C ILE A 23 11.69 18.35 -15.28
N ALA A 24 11.77 19.52 -15.93
CA ALA A 24 12.06 20.78 -15.25
C ALA A 24 10.99 21.14 -14.20
N ARG A 25 9.71 20.87 -14.49
CA ARG A 25 8.61 21.15 -13.56
C ARG A 25 8.54 20.13 -12.42
N THR A 26 8.60 18.83 -12.72
CA THR A 26 8.30 17.76 -11.75
C THR A 26 9.53 17.18 -11.08
N GLY A 27 10.70 17.34 -11.69
CA GLY A 27 11.96 16.70 -11.31
C GLY A 27 12.03 15.20 -11.62
N HIS A 28 10.94 14.58 -12.10
CA HIS A 28 10.94 13.16 -12.48
C HIS A 28 11.89 12.96 -13.67
N HIS A 29 12.92 12.18 -13.46
CA HIS A 29 13.88 11.81 -14.48
C HIS A 29 13.34 10.66 -15.32
N TYR A 30 13.42 10.82 -16.63
CA TYR A 30 13.05 9.80 -17.62
C TYR A 30 14.27 9.55 -18.51
N TYR A 31 14.93 8.43 -18.29
CA TYR A 31 15.98 7.94 -19.19
C TYR A 31 15.42 7.65 -20.59
N ALA A 32 16.30 7.64 -21.60
CA ALA A 32 15.88 7.42 -23.00
C ALA A 32 15.14 6.09 -23.20
N ASP A 33 15.51 5.04 -22.45
CA ASP A 33 14.84 3.73 -22.46
C ASP A 33 13.41 3.76 -21.88
N LYS A 34 12.99 4.88 -21.28
CA LYS A 34 11.64 5.10 -20.75
C LYS A 34 10.82 6.08 -21.58
N ASP A 35 11.32 6.53 -22.73
CA ASP A 35 10.62 7.50 -23.58
C ASP A 35 9.29 6.96 -24.09
N ASP A 36 9.23 5.70 -24.49
CA ASP A 36 7.97 5.06 -24.90
C ASP A 36 6.92 5.05 -23.78
N LEU A 37 7.35 4.78 -22.54
CA LEU A 37 6.46 4.75 -21.38
C LEU A 37 5.89 6.14 -21.07
N LEU A 38 6.74 7.17 -21.12
CA LEU A 38 6.30 8.55 -20.94
C LEU A 38 5.39 8.97 -22.09
N PHE A 39 5.74 8.62 -23.33
CA PHE A 39 4.98 8.95 -24.52
C PHE A 39 3.59 8.29 -24.49
N ASP A 40 3.46 7.04 -24.07
CA ASP A 40 2.17 6.37 -23.95
C ASP A 40 1.22 7.05 -22.95
N ARG A 41 1.77 7.57 -21.84
CA ARG A 41 1.03 8.39 -20.87
C ARG A 41 0.60 9.71 -21.49
N LEU A 42 1.51 10.40 -22.19
CA LEU A 42 1.19 11.62 -22.93
C LEU A 42 0.11 11.39 -23.98
N ARG A 43 0.16 10.28 -24.73
CA ARG A 43 -0.86 9.92 -25.72
C ARG A 43 -2.24 9.74 -25.12
N LYS A 44 -2.37 9.28 -23.87
CA LYS A 44 -3.68 9.25 -23.19
C LYS A 44 -4.21 10.67 -22.99
N ARG A 45 -3.35 11.60 -22.58
CA ARG A 45 -3.70 13.03 -22.46
C ARG A 45 -4.02 13.66 -23.81
N PHE A 46 -3.26 13.33 -24.85
CA PHE A 46 -3.52 13.80 -26.22
C PHE A 46 -4.92 13.41 -26.68
N ARG A 47 -5.29 12.14 -26.47
CA ARG A 47 -6.64 11.65 -26.78
C ARG A 47 -7.73 12.34 -25.97
N ALA A 48 -7.49 12.61 -24.68
CA ALA A 48 -8.44 13.28 -23.82
C ALA A 48 -8.75 14.73 -24.28
N LEU A 49 -7.76 15.42 -24.86
CA LEU A 49 -7.91 16.78 -25.39
C LEU A 49 -8.17 16.84 -26.90
N GLY A 50 -8.12 15.71 -27.61
CA GLY A 50 -8.26 15.66 -29.07
C GLY A 50 -7.10 16.30 -29.84
N VAL A 51 -5.90 16.34 -29.27
CA VAL A 51 -4.70 16.90 -29.92
C VAL A 51 -3.83 15.81 -30.56
N ALA A 52 -3.09 16.18 -31.61
CA ALA A 52 -2.40 15.22 -32.46
C ALA A 52 -0.99 14.83 -31.97
N ASP A 53 -0.26 15.76 -31.37
CA ASP A 53 1.17 15.63 -31.06
C ASP A 53 1.60 16.44 -29.83
N SER A 54 2.87 16.29 -29.46
CA SER A 54 3.48 16.95 -28.32
C SER A 54 3.52 18.48 -28.44
N THR A 55 3.61 19.03 -29.65
CA THR A 55 3.62 20.49 -29.88
C THR A 55 2.25 21.09 -29.61
N ALA A 56 1.19 20.49 -30.16
CA ALA A 56 -0.19 20.90 -29.92
C ALA A 56 -0.55 20.75 -28.43
N TYR A 57 -0.13 19.66 -27.80
CA TYR A 57 -0.34 19.46 -26.37
C TYR A 57 0.42 20.47 -25.50
N ALA A 58 1.66 20.83 -25.86
CA ALA A 58 2.41 21.85 -25.15
C ALA A 58 1.70 23.22 -25.18
N ALA A 59 1.07 23.58 -26.30
CA ALA A 59 0.27 24.79 -26.39
C ALA A 59 -0.95 24.76 -25.44
N CYS A 60 -1.60 23.61 -25.27
CA CYS A 60 -2.69 23.46 -24.29
C CYS A 60 -2.19 23.66 -22.85
N LEU A 61 -0.96 23.21 -22.53
CA LEU A 61 -0.34 23.42 -21.22
C LEU A 61 0.03 24.89 -20.95
N ASP A 62 0.19 25.69 -22.01
CA ASP A 62 0.47 27.14 -21.93
C ASP A 62 -0.78 28.01 -21.86
N ASP A 63 -1.96 27.44 -22.11
CA ASP A 63 -3.21 28.17 -22.02
C ASP A 63 -3.45 28.66 -20.59
N ARG A 64 -3.82 29.95 -20.47
CA ARG A 64 -3.97 30.60 -19.16
C ARG A 64 -5.14 30.08 -18.33
N LEU A 65 -6.17 29.56 -18.99
CA LEU A 65 -7.40 29.09 -18.34
C LEU A 65 -7.36 27.57 -18.15
N THR A 66 -6.93 26.82 -19.16
CA THR A 66 -6.98 25.35 -19.17
C THR A 66 -5.65 24.69 -18.84
N GLY A 67 -4.52 25.39 -18.96
CA GLY A 67 -3.19 24.82 -18.75
C GLY A 67 -2.97 24.36 -17.30
N GLY A 68 -3.46 25.11 -16.31
CA GLY A 68 -3.37 24.73 -14.89
C GLY A 68 -4.03 23.38 -14.58
N PRO A 69 -5.33 23.19 -14.88
CA PRO A 69 -6.01 21.91 -14.76
C PRO A 69 -5.34 20.77 -15.56
N GLU A 70 -4.89 21.04 -16.79
CA GLU A 70 -4.23 20.00 -17.59
C GLU A 70 -2.87 19.58 -17.00
N TRP A 71 -2.10 20.51 -16.44
CA TRP A 71 -0.89 20.16 -15.69
C TRP A 71 -1.19 19.22 -14.53
N ALA A 72 -2.28 19.47 -13.78
CA ALA A 72 -2.67 18.58 -12.67
C ALA A 72 -3.07 17.19 -13.17
N ALA A 73 -3.77 17.10 -14.31
CA ALA A 73 -4.16 15.84 -14.91
C ALA A 73 -2.96 15.07 -15.49
N LEU A 74 -1.99 15.78 -16.08
CA LEU A 74 -0.73 15.20 -16.52
C LEU A 74 0.09 14.68 -15.35
N GLU A 75 0.24 15.47 -14.28
CA GLU A 75 0.92 15.08 -13.05
C GLU A 75 0.30 13.80 -12.47
N ALA A 76 -1.02 13.67 -12.45
CA ALA A 76 -1.71 12.46 -12.02
C ALA A 76 -1.43 11.23 -12.93
N GLU A 77 -1.32 11.43 -14.25
CA GLU A 77 -1.02 10.34 -15.19
C GLU A 77 0.45 9.87 -15.10
N ILE A 78 1.40 10.79 -14.89
CA ILE A 78 2.83 10.46 -14.88
C ILE A 78 3.36 10.07 -13.50
N THR A 79 2.67 10.44 -12.41
CA THR A 79 3.00 9.96 -11.07
C THR A 79 2.56 8.51 -10.91
N ILE A 80 3.44 7.69 -10.34
CA ILE A 80 3.11 6.31 -10.00
C ILE A 80 2.76 6.28 -8.52
N SER A 81 1.52 5.88 -8.23
CA SER A 81 0.93 5.94 -6.89
C SER A 81 0.76 4.55 -6.24
N GLU A 82 1.79 3.69 -6.28
CA GLU A 82 1.74 2.47 -5.46
C GLU A 82 2.09 2.83 -4.02
N THR A 83 1.10 2.80 -3.13
CA THR A 83 1.27 2.98 -1.69
C THR A 83 0.27 2.12 -0.93
N PHE A 84 0.62 1.74 0.30
CA PHE A 84 -0.20 0.91 1.17
C PHE A 84 0.16 1.15 2.63
N PHE A 85 -0.77 0.81 3.52
CA PHE A 85 -0.61 1.04 4.94
C PHE A 85 0.57 0.24 5.49
N PHE A 86 1.33 0.80 6.42
CA PHE A 86 2.49 0.16 7.05
C PHE A 86 3.51 -0.44 6.05
N ARG A 87 3.66 0.20 4.89
CA ARG A 87 4.60 -0.20 3.85
C ARG A 87 6.05 -0.20 4.38
N TYR A 88 6.79 -1.29 4.15
CA TYR A 88 8.11 -1.61 4.73
C TYR A 88 8.08 -1.78 6.25
N ALA A 89 7.88 -3.04 6.68
CA ALA A 89 7.72 -3.42 8.09
C ALA A 89 8.86 -2.91 8.99
N GLU A 90 10.11 -3.04 8.56
CA GLU A 90 11.29 -2.60 9.35
C GLU A 90 11.27 -1.10 9.67
N GLN A 91 10.87 -0.25 8.71
CA GLN A 91 10.81 1.20 8.93
C GLN A 91 9.67 1.58 9.88
N PHE A 92 8.52 0.91 9.78
CA PHE A 92 7.42 1.10 10.74
C PHE A 92 7.73 0.50 12.11
N ALA A 93 8.51 -0.57 12.19
CA ALA A 93 9.02 -1.11 13.44
C ALA A 93 9.96 -0.09 14.12
N ALA A 94 10.90 0.49 13.37
CA ALA A 94 11.79 1.56 13.84
C ALA A 94 11.01 2.81 14.30
N LEU A 95 9.98 3.21 13.56
CA LEU A 95 9.08 4.31 13.95
C LEU A 95 8.38 4.01 15.27
N ARG A 96 7.79 2.82 15.40
CA ARG A 96 7.02 2.40 16.57
C ARG A 96 7.90 2.23 17.82
N SER A 97 9.06 1.59 17.69
CA SER A 97 9.87 1.17 18.84
C SER A 97 10.91 2.19 19.28
N THR A 98 11.34 3.07 18.38
CA THR A 98 12.51 3.95 18.63
C THR A 98 12.21 5.41 18.32
N ILE A 99 11.87 5.75 17.07
CA ILE A 99 11.83 7.14 16.62
C ILE A 99 10.70 7.93 17.28
N LEU A 100 9.46 7.43 17.20
CA LEU A 100 8.31 8.14 17.79
C LEU A 100 8.41 8.20 19.32
N PRO A 101 8.75 7.13 20.06
CA PRO A 101 8.98 7.21 21.51
C PRO A 101 10.06 8.24 21.89
N ALA A 102 11.20 8.28 21.18
CA ALA A 102 12.26 9.24 21.45
C ALA A 102 11.79 10.70 21.22
N LEU A 103 11.03 10.94 20.16
CA LEU A 103 10.46 12.26 19.88
C LEU A 103 9.41 12.67 20.91
N LEU A 104 8.55 11.75 21.35
CA LEU A 104 7.57 12.01 22.41
C LEU A 104 8.26 12.32 23.75
N ALA A 105 9.35 11.63 24.07
CA ALA A 105 10.14 11.97 25.27
C ALA A 105 10.78 13.36 25.16
N ALA A 106 11.40 13.67 24.01
CA ALA A 106 12.05 14.96 23.77
C ALA A 106 11.08 16.15 23.75
N ARG A 107 9.81 15.91 23.40
CA ARG A 107 8.74 16.93 23.31
C ARG A 107 7.75 16.87 24.48
N ALA A 108 8.06 16.14 25.55
CA ALA A 108 7.14 15.93 26.66
C ALA A 108 6.77 17.24 27.39
N ALA A 109 7.65 18.24 27.39
CA ALA A 109 7.43 19.55 28.01
C ALA A 109 6.46 20.41 27.18
N GLU A 110 6.66 20.49 25.87
CA GLU A 110 5.82 21.31 24.97
C GLU A 110 4.57 20.58 24.49
N ARG A 111 4.56 19.24 24.59
CA ARG A 111 3.50 18.32 24.12
C ARG A 111 3.05 18.62 22.70
N THR A 112 3.98 19.01 21.85
CA THR A 112 3.72 19.37 20.45
C THR A 112 4.61 18.51 19.56
N LEU A 113 4.00 17.86 18.57
CA LEU A 113 4.71 17.01 17.62
C LEU A 113 4.29 17.35 16.19
N ARG A 114 5.26 17.66 15.34
CA ARG A 114 5.03 17.99 13.92
C ARG A 114 5.67 16.95 13.03
N VAL A 115 4.84 16.31 12.20
CA VAL A 115 5.26 15.30 11.24
C VAL A 115 4.97 15.78 9.82
N TRP A 116 5.88 15.52 8.90
CA TRP A 116 5.67 15.74 7.46
C TRP A 116 5.94 14.46 6.68
N SER A 117 4.93 13.94 5.98
CA SER A 117 5.07 12.91 4.94
C SER A 117 5.12 13.60 3.56
N ALA A 118 6.29 13.60 2.95
CA ALA A 118 6.60 14.26 1.68
C ALA A 118 6.59 13.23 0.54
N GLY A 119 5.69 13.41 -0.43
CA GLY A 119 5.37 12.40 -1.45
C GLY A 119 4.37 11.36 -0.92
N CYS A 120 3.32 11.81 -0.23
CA CYS A 120 2.42 10.93 0.52
C CYS A 120 1.43 10.11 -0.33
N SER A 121 1.35 10.38 -1.64
CA SER A 121 0.46 9.72 -2.59
C SER A 121 -0.99 9.71 -2.08
N THR A 122 -1.66 8.55 -2.07
CA THR A 122 -3.05 8.39 -1.61
C THR A 122 -3.21 8.38 -0.08
N GLY A 123 -2.19 8.79 0.68
CA GLY A 123 -2.30 9.08 2.11
C GLY A 123 -2.07 7.92 3.07
N ALA A 124 -1.77 6.71 2.58
CA ALA A 124 -1.54 5.55 3.43
C ALA A 124 -0.40 5.76 4.45
N GLU A 125 0.70 6.43 4.05
CA GLU A 125 1.82 6.72 4.94
C GLU A 125 1.45 7.66 6.11
N PRO A 126 0.95 8.90 5.89
CA PRO A 126 0.64 9.79 6.99
C PRO A 126 -0.47 9.23 7.90
N TYR A 127 -1.42 8.45 7.37
CA TYR A 127 -2.41 7.78 8.20
C TYR A 127 -1.83 6.62 9.02
N SER A 128 -0.86 5.87 8.48
CA SER A 128 -0.15 4.86 9.28
C SER A 128 0.59 5.49 10.46
N ILE A 129 1.17 6.69 10.27
CA ILE A 129 1.76 7.47 11.37
C ILE A 129 0.70 7.95 12.37
N ALA A 130 -0.46 8.42 11.89
CA ALA A 130 -1.56 8.82 12.75
C ALA A 130 -2.03 7.66 13.65
N ILE A 131 -2.15 6.46 13.08
CA ILE A 131 -2.49 5.24 13.82
C ILE A 131 -1.41 4.93 14.87
N LEU A 132 -0.12 4.94 14.50
CA LEU A 132 0.97 4.70 15.47
C LEU A 132 0.97 5.70 16.62
N LEU A 133 0.80 6.99 16.34
CA LEU A 133 0.77 8.03 17.37
C LEU A 133 -0.45 7.89 18.28
N HIS A 134 -1.60 7.53 17.71
CA HIS A 134 -2.80 7.25 18.50
C HIS A 134 -2.58 6.05 19.44
N GLU A 135 -1.92 4.98 18.98
CA GLU A 135 -1.60 3.82 19.81
C GLU A 135 -0.56 4.14 20.90
N LEU A 136 0.49 4.89 20.56
CA LEU A 136 1.56 5.24 21.49
C LEU A 136 1.13 6.23 22.57
N LEU A 137 0.29 7.21 22.21
CA LEU A 137 -0.18 8.22 23.16
C LEU A 137 -1.40 7.76 23.96
N GLY A 138 -2.24 6.89 23.41
CA GLY A 138 -3.42 6.35 24.11
C GLY A 138 -4.27 7.44 24.77
N SER A 139 -4.49 7.34 26.07
CA SER A 139 -5.27 8.32 26.85
C SER A 139 -4.62 9.69 26.94
N ALA A 140 -3.30 9.81 26.71
CA ALA A 140 -2.59 11.09 26.73
C ALA A 140 -2.74 11.87 25.41
N LEU A 141 -3.26 11.26 24.33
CA LEU A 141 -3.40 11.91 23.03
C LEU A 141 -4.09 13.29 23.07
N PRO A 142 -5.18 13.51 23.85
CA PRO A 142 -5.83 14.83 23.95
C PRO A 142 -4.95 15.92 24.58
N GLU A 143 -3.90 15.54 25.33
CA GLU A 143 -2.95 16.47 25.93
C GLU A 143 -1.85 16.89 24.95
N TRP A 144 -1.78 16.26 23.77
CA TRP A 144 -0.78 16.50 22.75
C TRP A 144 -1.33 17.26 21.55
N ARG A 145 -0.59 18.29 21.12
CA ARG A 145 -0.81 18.97 19.84
C ARG A 145 -0.03 18.24 18.74
N VAL A 146 -0.64 17.21 18.17
CA VAL A 146 -0.09 16.48 17.02
C VAL A 146 -0.55 17.11 15.71
N SER A 147 0.40 17.38 14.80
CA SER A 147 0.10 17.87 13.45
C SER A 147 0.85 17.01 12.43
N ILE A 148 0.11 16.28 11.59
CA ILE A 148 0.68 15.49 10.50
C ILE A 148 0.33 16.18 9.17
N LEU A 149 1.34 16.57 8.42
CA LEU A 149 1.20 17.14 7.08
C LEU A 149 1.56 16.06 6.05
N GLY A 150 0.61 15.69 5.18
CA GLY A 150 0.87 14.92 3.97
C GLY A 150 0.94 15.84 2.76
N THR A 151 2.00 15.76 1.96
CA THR A 151 2.11 16.54 0.72
C THR A 151 2.40 15.68 -0.49
N ASP A 152 1.81 16.03 -1.61
CA ASP A 152 2.08 15.38 -2.89
C ASP A 152 1.92 16.39 -4.05
N ILE A 153 2.50 16.06 -5.21
CA ILE A 153 2.33 16.86 -6.43
C ILE A 153 0.97 16.54 -7.09
N SER A 154 0.49 15.30 -6.96
CA SER A 154 -0.74 14.81 -7.59
C SER A 154 -1.99 15.20 -6.80
N THR A 155 -2.77 16.14 -7.34
CA THR A 155 -4.04 16.56 -6.75
C THR A 155 -5.03 15.38 -6.64
N ALA A 156 -5.09 14.51 -7.64
CA ALA A 156 -5.98 13.34 -7.64
C ALA A 156 -5.63 12.33 -6.53
N ALA A 157 -4.33 12.12 -6.28
CA ALA A 157 -3.88 11.28 -5.17
C ALA A 157 -4.27 11.92 -3.81
N LEU A 158 -4.11 13.24 -3.67
CA LEU A 158 -4.51 13.96 -2.46
C LEU A 158 -6.03 13.97 -2.25
N GLU A 159 -6.84 13.98 -3.30
CA GLU A 159 -8.30 13.82 -3.19
C GLU A 159 -8.67 12.44 -2.63
N THR A 160 -8.02 11.39 -3.15
CA THR A 160 -8.16 10.02 -2.61
C THR A 160 -7.73 9.97 -1.14
N ALA A 161 -6.60 10.59 -0.79
CA ALA A 161 -6.11 10.68 0.58
C ALA A 161 -7.09 11.39 1.50
N ARG A 162 -7.65 12.52 1.05
CA ARG A 162 -8.66 13.27 1.80
C ARG A 162 -9.94 12.47 1.97
N ALA A 163 -10.38 11.70 0.98
CA ALA A 163 -11.54 10.84 1.09
C ALA A 163 -11.34 9.76 2.17
N GLY A 164 -10.12 9.21 2.26
CA GLY A 164 -9.76 8.21 3.27
C GLY A 164 -10.50 6.89 3.09
N ILE A 165 -10.87 6.58 1.85
CA ILE A 165 -11.58 5.34 1.47
C ILE A 165 -10.63 4.52 0.62
N TYR A 166 -10.41 3.27 1.02
CA TYR A 166 -9.40 2.40 0.45
C TYR A 166 -9.97 1.06 0.06
N GLY A 167 -9.42 0.46 -1.01
CA GLY A 167 -9.65 -0.95 -1.32
C GLY A 167 -8.76 -1.86 -0.49
N ARG A 168 -9.07 -3.16 -0.48
CA ARG A 168 -8.31 -4.18 0.25
C ARG A 168 -6.82 -4.19 -0.05
N TRP A 169 -6.44 -3.96 -1.32
CA TRP A 169 -5.04 -3.93 -1.74
C TRP A 169 -4.18 -2.90 -0.97
N ALA A 170 -4.74 -1.74 -0.64
CA ALA A 170 -4.05 -0.73 0.16
C ALA A 170 -3.87 -1.16 1.63
N LEU A 171 -4.65 -2.14 2.09
CA LEU A 171 -4.64 -2.70 3.45
C LEU A 171 -4.01 -4.10 3.52
N ARG A 172 -3.37 -4.58 2.44
CA ARG A 172 -2.88 -5.97 2.32
C ARG A 172 -1.91 -6.42 3.40
N THR A 173 -1.22 -5.49 4.05
CA THR A 173 -0.28 -5.71 5.15
C THR A 173 -0.94 -5.77 6.52
N LEU A 174 -2.20 -5.33 6.63
CA LEU A 174 -2.94 -5.35 7.88
C LEU A 174 -3.64 -6.69 8.04
N PRO A 175 -3.47 -7.39 9.18
CA PRO A 175 -4.32 -8.52 9.53
C PRO A 175 -5.80 -8.09 9.60
N PRO A 176 -6.77 -8.97 9.29
CA PRO A 176 -8.20 -8.62 9.30
C PRO A 176 -8.68 -7.92 10.59
N GLY A 177 -8.24 -8.41 11.76
CA GLY A 177 -8.58 -7.80 13.05
C GLY A 177 -8.08 -6.37 13.20
N GLU A 178 -6.86 -6.06 12.73
CA GLU A 178 -6.33 -4.69 12.74
C GLU A 178 -7.04 -3.77 11.74
N ARG A 179 -7.44 -4.29 10.58
CA ARG A 179 -8.24 -3.51 9.62
C ARG A 179 -9.53 -3.00 10.26
N LEU A 180 -10.24 -3.85 10.99
CA LEU A 180 -11.50 -3.46 11.63
C LEU A 180 -11.30 -2.50 12.82
N ARG A 181 -10.11 -2.50 13.45
CA ARG A 181 -9.72 -1.51 14.46
C ARG A 181 -9.57 -0.12 13.86
N TYR A 182 -8.97 0.01 12.67
CA TYR A 182 -8.67 1.33 12.09
C TYR A 182 -9.65 1.82 11.03
N PHE A 183 -10.42 0.90 10.43
CA PHE A 183 -11.32 1.17 9.31
C PHE A 183 -12.73 0.65 9.59
N VAL A 184 -13.70 1.25 8.89
CA VAL A 184 -15.08 0.79 8.82
C VAL A 184 -15.30 0.19 7.43
N PRO A 185 -15.71 -1.09 7.32
CA PRO A 185 -16.04 -1.69 6.03
C PRO A 185 -17.29 -1.03 5.44
N GLY A 186 -17.29 -0.86 4.13
CA GLY A 186 -18.33 -0.23 3.35
C GLY A 186 -18.62 -1.03 2.07
N PRO A 187 -19.71 -0.68 1.36
CA PRO A 187 -20.13 -1.40 0.17
C PRO A 187 -19.04 -1.41 -0.91
N ALA A 188 -19.07 -2.44 -1.74
CA ALA A 188 -18.26 -2.48 -2.95
C ALA A 188 -18.60 -1.28 -3.83
N VAL A 189 -17.58 -0.55 -4.28
CA VAL A 189 -17.75 0.56 -5.22
C VAL A 189 -17.67 0.01 -6.64
N ALA A 190 -18.42 0.59 -7.58
CA ALA A 190 -18.36 0.20 -8.98
C ALA A 190 -16.96 0.44 -9.56
N GLY A 191 -16.26 -0.63 -9.93
CA GLY A 191 -14.89 -0.63 -10.47
C GLY A 191 -14.21 -2.00 -10.30
N PRO A 192 -12.98 -2.20 -10.82
CA PRO A 192 -12.20 -3.42 -10.56
C PRO A 192 -11.81 -3.50 -9.07
N GLY A 193 -12.04 -4.66 -8.43
CA GLY A 193 -11.86 -4.87 -6.99
C GLY A 193 -13.20 -4.91 -6.24
N ARG A 194 -13.90 -6.05 -6.32
CA ARG A 194 -15.26 -6.28 -5.79
C ARG A 194 -15.31 -6.52 -4.28
N ASP A 195 -14.25 -6.21 -3.53
CA ASP A 195 -14.04 -6.71 -2.17
C ASP A 195 -14.48 -5.75 -1.05
N GLY A 196 -15.42 -4.85 -1.37
CA GLY A 196 -15.83 -3.79 -0.45
C GLY A 196 -14.83 -2.64 -0.38
N THR A 197 -15.23 -1.57 0.30
CA THR A 197 -14.35 -0.44 0.61
C THR A 197 -14.09 -0.35 2.11
N TYR A 198 -13.00 0.31 2.50
CA TYR A 198 -12.64 0.52 3.89
C TYR A 198 -12.43 2.01 4.12
N ALA A 199 -13.34 2.61 4.89
CA ALA A 199 -13.25 4.01 5.27
C ALA A 199 -12.42 4.14 6.55
N LEU A 200 -11.35 4.93 6.52
CA LEU A 200 -10.53 5.21 7.71
C LEU A 200 -11.38 5.91 8.77
N ARG A 201 -11.27 5.45 10.02
CA ARG A 201 -12.04 6.03 11.11
C ARG A 201 -11.68 7.52 11.34
N PRO A 202 -12.67 8.38 11.70
CA PRO A 202 -12.47 9.83 11.78
C PRO A 202 -11.39 10.29 12.77
N GLU A 203 -11.11 9.52 13.82
CA GLU A 203 -10.08 9.80 14.84
C GLU A 203 -8.66 9.81 14.28
N PHE A 204 -8.35 8.95 13.31
CA PHE A 204 -7.06 8.98 12.61
C PHE A 204 -7.07 10.04 11.52
N ARG A 205 -8.20 10.16 10.80
CA ARG A 205 -8.34 11.07 9.66
C ARG A 205 -8.12 12.53 10.05
N ARG A 206 -8.66 12.95 11.20
CA ARG A 206 -8.56 14.35 11.69
C ARG A 206 -7.15 14.78 12.09
N MET A 207 -6.22 13.84 12.30
CA MET A 207 -4.83 14.14 12.67
C MET A 207 -3.99 14.60 11.47
N VAL A 208 -4.47 14.38 10.24
CA VAL A 208 -3.71 14.59 9.00
C VAL A 208 -4.30 15.71 8.16
N ARG A 209 -3.45 16.65 7.72
CA ARG A 209 -3.77 17.67 6.72
C ARG A 209 -3.04 17.35 5.42
N PHE A 210 -3.71 17.57 4.29
CA PHE A 210 -3.14 17.36 2.95
C PHE A 210 -2.98 18.66 2.16
N GLU A 211 -1.78 18.91 1.64
CA GLU A 211 -1.46 20.07 0.80
C GLU A 211 -0.79 19.64 -0.50
N ARG A 212 -1.11 20.32 -1.60
CA ARG A 212 -0.36 20.15 -2.86
C ARG A 212 0.98 20.87 -2.73
N ARG A 213 2.09 20.14 -2.87
CA ARG A 213 3.44 20.71 -2.92
C ARG A 213 4.32 19.93 -3.86
N ASN A 214 5.24 20.64 -4.51
CA ASN A 214 6.27 20.02 -5.33
C ASN A 214 7.58 19.97 -4.54
N LEU A 215 8.25 18.81 -4.52
CA LEU A 215 9.55 18.67 -3.86
C LEU A 215 10.62 19.56 -4.51
N MET A 216 10.49 19.87 -5.79
CA MET A 216 11.40 20.77 -6.51
C MET A 216 11.41 22.18 -5.90
N ASP A 217 10.33 22.60 -5.25
CA ASP A 217 10.25 23.90 -4.57
C ASP A 217 11.25 24.00 -3.39
N LEU A 218 11.78 22.87 -2.90
CA LEU A 218 12.82 22.85 -1.85
C LEU A 218 14.19 23.28 -2.36
N LEU A 219 14.41 23.26 -3.68
CA LEU A 219 15.67 23.67 -4.29
C LEU A 219 15.77 25.20 -4.40
N ASP A 220 14.63 25.89 -4.47
CA ASP A 220 14.57 27.34 -4.52
C ASP A 220 14.36 27.94 -3.11
N VAL A 221 15.49 28.28 -2.47
CA VAL A 221 15.51 28.86 -1.12
C VAL A 221 14.91 30.27 -1.08
N ARG A 222 14.76 30.96 -2.22
CA ARG A 222 14.24 32.33 -2.29
C ARG A 222 12.73 32.37 -2.55
N ALA A 223 12.18 31.37 -3.23
CA ALA A 223 10.76 31.29 -3.58
C ALA A 223 9.92 30.48 -2.58
N ALA A 224 10.53 29.57 -1.81
CA ALA A 224 9.77 28.71 -0.90
C ALA A 224 9.21 29.51 0.29
N PRO A 225 7.88 29.49 0.54
CA PRO A 225 7.31 30.10 1.74
C PRO A 225 7.91 29.45 3.00
N PRO A 226 8.13 30.23 4.08
CA PRO A 226 8.66 29.69 5.33
C PRO A 226 7.74 28.58 5.84
N MET A 227 8.31 27.39 6.03
CA MET A 227 7.64 26.27 6.68
C MET A 227 8.06 26.22 8.15
N ALA A 228 7.15 25.75 9.00
CA ALA A 228 7.52 25.36 10.36
C ALA A 228 8.59 24.26 10.32
N GLU A 229 9.41 24.19 11.37
CA GLU A 229 10.26 23.03 11.61
C GLU A 229 9.41 21.80 12.00
N PHE A 230 9.92 20.62 11.65
CA PHE A 230 9.29 19.32 11.87
C PHE A 230 10.17 18.42 12.75
N ASP A 231 9.52 17.65 13.61
CA ASP A 231 10.19 16.65 14.46
C ASP A 231 10.43 15.34 13.71
N LEU A 232 9.57 15.03 12.74
CA LEU A 232 9.73 13.88 11.86
C LEU A 232 9.40 14.26 10.42
N ILE A 233 10.29 13.95 9.50
CA ILE A 233 10.05 14.03 8.06
C ILE A 233 10.19 12.62 7.48
N LEU A 234 9.19 12.17 6.73
CA LEU A 234 9.24 10.98 5.90
C LEU A 234 9.27 11.41 4.44
N CYS A 235 10.24 10.90 3.67
CA CYS A 235 10.37 11.15 2.24
C CYS A 235 10.72 9.82 1.56
N ARG A 236 9.71 8.93 1.48
CA ARG A 236 9.90 7.51 1.18
C ARG A 236 9.39 7.20 -0.22
N ASN A 237 10.16 6.42 -0.98
CA ASN A 237 9.81 5.91 -2.32
C ASN A 237 9.44 6.97 -3.37
N VAL A 238 9.87 8.22 -3.15
CA VAL A 238 9.70 9.34 -4.08
C VAL A 238 11.04 9.74 -4.71
N LEU A 239 12.13 9.73 -3.95
CA LEU A 239 13.45 10.17 -4.41
C LEU A 239 14.03 9.30 -5.55
N ILE A 240 13.53 8.07 -5.71
CA ILE A 240 13.94 7.14 -6.78
C ILE A 240 13.62 7.64 -8.20
N TYR A 241 12.76 8.66 -8.32
CA TYR A 241 12.41 9.26 -9.60
C TYR A 241 13.30 10.45 -9.96
N PHE A 242 14.26 10.84 -9.13
CA PHE A 242 15.05 12.05 -9.34
C PHE A 242 16.52 11.71 -9.61
N GLU A 243 17.18 12.58 -10.37
CA GLU A 243 18.62 12.52 -10.55
C GLU A 243 19.37 12.79 -9.23
N THR A 244 20.57 12.23 -9.12
CA THR A 244 21.36 12.27 -7.86
C THR A 244 21.54 13.69 -7.31
N GLU A 245 21.87 14.66 -8.17
CA GLU A 245 22.04 16.06 -7.76
C GLU A 245 20.74 16.67 -7.19
N ILE A 246 19.60 16.34 -7.79
CA ILE A 246 18.30 16.80 -7.34
C ILE A 246 17.94 16.13 -6.00
N VAL A 247 18.21 14.83 -5.86
CA VAL A 247 18.04 14.10 -4.59
C VAL A 247 18.82 14.77 -3.47
N LEU A 248 20.12 15.08 -3.68
CA LEU A 248 20.95 15.73 -2.67
C LEU A 248 20.44 17.14 -2.32
N GLY A 249 19.95 17.88 -3.31
CA GLY A 249 19.31 19.18 -3.10
C GLY A 249 18.03 19.07 -2.24
N ILE A 250 17.14 18.13 -2.57
CA ILE A 250 15.90 17.88 -1.83
C ILE A 250 16.22 17.47 -0.40
N VAL A 251 17.10 16.48 -0.19
CA VAL A 251 17.47 15.98 1.15
C VAL A 251 18.07 17.11 2.00
N ARG A 252 18.91 17.97 1.42
CA ARG A 252 19.42 19.17 2.11
C ARG A 252 18.29 20.13 2.49
N GLY A 253 17.33 20.35 1.59
CA GLY A 253 16.15 21.19 1.83
C GLY A 253 15.22 20.64 2.93
N LEU A 254 15.07 19.31 3.01
CA LEU A 254 14.34 18.62 4.07
C LEU A 254 15.09 18.72 5.41
N GLY A 255 16.40 18.47 5.42
CA GLY A 255 17.23 18.55 6.62
C GLY A 255 17.20 19.93 7.29
N ARG A 256 17.12 21.01 6.51
CA ARG A 256 16.96 22.40 7.03
C ARG A 256 15.61 22.65 7.71
N ARG A 257 14.63 21.79 7.51
CA ARG A 257 13.29 21.88 8.10
C ARG A 257 13.10 20.92 9.27
N LEU A 258 14.14 20.19 9.68
CA LEU A 258 14.11 19.41 10.90
C LEU A 258 14.39 20.30 12.11
N THR A 259 13.70 20.04 13.22
CA THR A 259 14.11 20.52 14.53
C THR A 259 15.46 19.89 14.91
N ARG A 260 16.18 20.46 15.90
CA ARG A 260 17.49 19.94 16.33
C ARG A 260 17.49 18.46 16.73
N GLU A 261 16.37 17.96 17.26
CA GLU A 261 16.22 16.57 17.68
C GLU A 261 15.46 15.72 16.66
N GLY A 262 15.10 16.31 15.52
CA GLY A 262 14.23 15.71 14.53
C GLY A 262 14.87 14.54 13.78
N TRP A 263 14.02 13.79 13.11
CA TRP A 263 14.40 12.61 12.34
C TRP A 263 13.92 12.74 10.89
N LEU A 264 14.77 12.31 9.96
CA LEU A 264 14.42 12.12 8.56
C LEU A 264 14.50 10.64 8.21
N LEU A 265 13.38 10.10 7.74
CA LEU A 265 13.30 8.74 7.22
C LEU A 265 13.13 8.80 5.70
N ILE A 266 14.16 8.36 4.99
CA ILE A 266 14.12 8.17 3.54
C ILE A 266 13.61 6.74 3.28
N GLY A 267 13.21 6.40 2.04
CA GLY A 267 12.79 5.04 1.68
C GLY A 267 13.87 3.98 1.95
N HIS A 268 13.75 2.78 1.39
CA HIS A 268 14.82 1.77 1.50
C HIS A 268 16.05 2.24 0.72
N ALA A 269 16.83 3.14 1.32
CA ALA A 269 18.01 3.75 0.77
C ALA A 269 19.21 3.01 1.34
N GLU A 270 20.10 2.58 0.45
CA GLU A 270 21.45 2.24 0.84
C GLU A 270 22.11 3.46 1.50
N PRO A 271 23.05 3.25 2.45
CA PRO A 271 23.79 4.34 3.05
C PRO A 271 24.48 5.19 1.97
N ASN A 272 23.99 6.41 1.74
CA ASN A 272 24.58 7.34 0.78
C ASN A 272 25.61 8.24 1.49
N PRO A 273 26.92 8.18 1.13
CA PRO A 273 27.96 8.98 1.76
C PRO A 273 27.73 10.50 1.67
N ALA A 274 27.15 10.97 0.56
CA ALA A 274 26.85 12.39 0.38
C ALA A 274 25.72 12.85 1.31
N ILE A 275 24.73 11.99 1.58
CA ILE A 275 23.70 12.26 2.60
C ILE A 275 24.33 12.21 4.01
N ALA A 276 25.20 11.23 4.28
CA ALA A 276 25.90 11.11 5.56
C ALA A 276 26.87 12.27 5.85
N ALA A 277 27.29 13.01 4.80
CA ALA A 277 28.07 14.23 4.96
C ALA A 277 27.22 15.39 5.51
N MET A 278 25.93 15.46 5.17
CA MET A 278 25.03 16.56 5.57
C MET A 278 24.14 16.25 6.77
N LEU A 279 23.79 14.98 6.99
CA LEU A 279 22.97 14.50 8.10
C LEU A 279 23.68 13.30 8.75
N GLU A 280 23.50 13.14 10.05
CA GLU A 280 24.08 12.02 10.79
C GLU A 280 23.22 10.76 10.59
N PRO A 281 23.78 9.68 10.00
CA PRO A 281 23.04 8.42 9.87
C PRO A 281 22.93 7.71 11.21
N VAL A 282 21.75 7.21 11.51
CA VAL A 282 21.44 6.38 12.67
C VAL A 282 20.97 5.02 12.17
N ASN A 283 21.78 3.99 12.43
CA ASN A 283 21.45 2.61 12.07
C ASN A 283 20.41 2.05 13.04
N LEU A 284 19.30 1.57 12.50
CA LEU A 284 18.22 0.91 13.24
C LEU A 284 18.07 -0.52 12.69
N PRO A 285 17.46 -1.46 13.43
CA PRO A 285 17.17 -2.78 12.89
C PRO A 285 16.43 -2.68 11.55
N GLY A 286 17.01 -3.25 10.50
CA GLY A 286 16.43 -3.30 9.15
C GLY A 286 16.35 -1.97 8.38
N THR A 287 16.84 -0.84 8.92
CA THR A 287 16.79 0.45 8.22
C THR A 287 17.79 1.50 8.71
N VAL A 288 17.93 2.60 7.98
CA VAL A 288 18.72 3.77 8.36
C VAL A 288 17.82 4.99 8.41
N ALA A 289 17.92 5.76 9.48
CA ALA A 289 17.31 7.08 9.61
C ALA A 289 18.42 8.15 9.71
N TYR A 290 18.04 9.41 9.58
CA TYR A 290 19.00 10.52 9.60
C TYR A 290 18.59 11.58 10.63
N ARG A 291 19.58 12.20 11.28
CA ARG A 291 19.39 13.30 12.23
C ARG A 291 20.24 14.53 11.85
N PRO A 292 19.88 15.75 12.27
CA PRO A 292 20.76 16.90 12.11
C PRO A 292 22.10 16.70 12.81
N ARG A 293 23.21 17.08 12.17
CA ARG A 293 24.54 16.96 12.78
C ARG A 293 24.67 17.91 13.97
N GLY A 294 25.33 17.44 15.04
CA GLY A 294 25.49 18.22 16.28
C GLY A 294 24.25 18.24 17.16
N ALA A 295 23.29 17.34 16.92
CA ALA A 295 22.30 16.95 17.91
C ALA A 295 23.02 16.23 19.05
N VAL A 296 22.80 16.64 20.31
CA VAL A 296 23.28 15.85 21.44
C VAL A 296 22.48 14.54 21.43
N PRO A 297 23.13 13.36 21.42
CA PRO A 297 22.39 12.11 21.40
C PRO A 297 21.76 11.91 22.78
N THR A 298 20.46 12.19 22.90
CA THR A 298 19.65 11.67 24.00
C THR A 298 19.43 10.18 23.73
N VAL A 299 20.42 9.35 24.08
CA VAL A 299 20.24 7.90 24.12
C VAL A 299 19.33 7.62 25.30
N VAL A 300 18.02 7.67 25.07
CA VAL A 300 17.07 7.07 26.00
C VAL A 300 17.11 5.58 25.70
N SER A 301 17.78 4.82 26.57
CA SER A 301 17.71 3.36 26.54
C SER A 301 16.23 2.97 26.65
N PRO A 302 15.64 2.22 25.69
CA PRO A 302 14.25 1.83 25.80
C PRO A 302 14.10 0.99 27.06
N ALA A 303 13.14 1.35 27.92
CA ALA A 303 12.69 0.44 28.96
C ALA A 303 12.20 -0.85 28.25
N PRO A 304 12.54 -2.04 28.74
CA PRO A 304 12.05 -3.28 28.15
C PRO A 304 10.52 -3.21 28.11
N TRP A 305 9.96 -3.36 26.91
CA TRP A 305 8.53 -3.45 26.73
C TRP A 305 8.04 -4.69 27.48
N VAL A 306 7.31 -4.45 28.57
CA VAL A 306 6.52 -5.47 29.25
C VAL A 306 5.11 -5.35 28.67
N PRO A 307 4.61 -6.32 27.89
CA PRO A 307 3.22 -6.33 27.49
C PRO A 307 2.36 -6.25 28.76
N ALA A 308 1.34 -5.39 28.76
CA ALA A 308 0.36 -5.38 29.83
C ALA A 308 -0.18 -6.81 29.98
N PRO A 309 -0.22 -7.39 31.20
CA PRO A 309 -0.82 -8.70 31.38
C PRO A 309 -2.24 -8.65 30.82
N MET A 310 -2.57 -9.60 29.95
CA MET A 310 -3.95 -9.74 29.48
C MET A 310 -4.84 -9.85 30.72
N PRO A 311 -5.95 -9.10 30.81
CA PRO A 311 -6.95 -9.41 31.82
C PRO A 311 -7.36 -10.86 31.63
N ASP A 312 -7.40 -11.62 32.72
CA ASP A 312 -7.96 -12.97 32.70
C ASP A 312 -9.34 -12.91 32.01
N PRO A 313 -9.66 -13.86 31.11
CA PRO A 313 -10.96 -13.86 30.46
C PRO A 313 -12.03 -13.88 31.55
N GLU A 314 -12.84 -12.82 31.61
CA GLU A 314 -14.02 -12.82 32.47
C GLU A 314 -14.87 -14.05 32.10
N PRO A 315 -15.28 -14.86 33.09
CA PRO A 315 -16.13 -16.00 32.82
C PRO A 315 -17.43 -15.49 32.21
N SER A 316 -17.63 -15.81 30.93
CA SER A 316 -18.88 -15.50 30.24
C SER A 316 -20.03 -16.20 31.00
N PRO A 317 -21.12 -15.50 31.35
CA PRO A 317 -22.29 -16.15 31.90
C PRO A 317 -22.82 -17.13 30.86
N GLY A 318 -22.92 -18.40 31.25
CA GLY A 318 -23.49 -19.45 30.41
C GLY A 318 -24.91 -19.10 29.96
N PRO A 319 -25.37 -19.65 28.82
CA PRO A 319 -26.69 -19.34 28.29
C PRO A 319 -27.77 -19.75 29.29
N ALA A 320 -28.58 -18.78 29.72
CA ALA A 320 -29.79 -19.03 30.47
C ALA A 320 -30.80 -19.75 29.54
N PHE A 321 -31.20 -20.97 29.92
CA PHE A 321 -32.29 -21.68 29.27
C PHE A 321 -33.60 -20.91 29.48
N ALA A 322 -34.19 -20.42 28.39
CA ALA A 322 -35.58 -19.98 28.38
C ALA A 322 -36.51 -21.21 28.34
N PRO A 323 -37.69 -21.18 29.00
CA PRO A 323 -38.62 -22.30 29.00
C PRO A 323 -39.31 -22.46 27.64
N ALA A 324 -39.56 -23.71 27.28
CA ALA A 324 -40.14 -24.14 26.02
C ALA A 324 -41.58 -23.64 25.82
N ILE A 325 -41.86 -23.07 24.65
CA ILE A 325 -43.23 -22.84 24.15
C ILE A 325 -43.68 -24.11 23.44
N ALA A 326 -44.85 -24.63 23.86
CA ALA A 326 -45.44 -25.85 23.34
C ALA A 326 -45.94 -25.71 21.90
N VAL A 327 -45.64 -26.70 21.06
CA VAL A 327 -46.15 -26.87 19.69
C VAL A 327 -47.40 -27.76 19.73
N PRO A 328 -48.51 -27.44 19.03
CA PRO A 328 -49.60 -28.37 18.83
C PRO A 328 -49.38 -29.27 17.60
N VAL A 329 -49.72 -30.55 17.76
CA VAL A 329 -49.63 -31.64 16.77
C VAL A 329 -50.74 -31.53 15.71
N PRO A 330 -50.46 -31.75 14.41
CA PRO A 330 -51.50 -32.05 13.41
C PRO A 330 -51.64 -33.57 13.16
N ALA A 331 -52.89 -34.01 13.00
CA ALA A 331 -53.26 -35.40 12.71
C ALA A 331 -53.13 -35.73 11.20
N GLU A 332 -52.77 -36.98 10.93
CA GLU A 332 -52.54 -37.60 9.62
C GLU A 332 -53.82 -37.77 8.78
N VAL A 333 -53.70 -37.55 7.46
CA VAL A 333 -54.48 -38.25 6.42
C VAL A 333 -53.58 -38.42 5.19
N GLY A 334 -53.46 -39.65 4.68
CA GLY A 334 -52.94 -39.93 3.33
C GLY A 334 -53.98 -40.70 2.49
N PRO A 335 -53.63 -41.29 1.33
CA PRO A 335 -52.70 -40.82 0.30
C PRO A 335 -53.31 -40.93 -1.13
N SER A 336 -52.51 -40.55 -2.14
CA SER A 336 -52.46 -41.07 -3.52
C SER A 336 -52.77 -40.07 -4.65
N GLY A 337 -51.81 -39.93 -5.56
CA GLY A 337 -52.10 -40.02 -7.00
C GLY A 337 -51.63 -38.88 -7.91
N ALA A 338 -50.62 -39.21 -8.73
CA ALA A 338 -50.26 -38.62 -10.03
C ALA A 338 -49.49 -37.28 -10.04
N GLY A 339 -48.29 -37.32 -10.62
CA GLY A 339 -47.31 -36.24 -10.62
C GLY A 339 -47.32 -35.33 -11.85
N ILE A 340 -46.39 -34.38 -11.81
CA ILE A 340 -45.62 -33.72 -12.89
C ILE A 340 -44.33 -33.21 -12.19
N PRO A 341 -43.14 -33.26 -12.80
CA PRO A 341 -41.89 -32.81 -12.16
C PRO A 341 -41.81 -31.28 -12.19
N ILE A 342 -41.59 -30.66 -11.05
CA ILE A 342 -41.14 -29.27 -10.95
C ILE A 342 -39.67 -29.33 -10.54
N GLU A 343 -38.79 -28.90 -11.44
CA GLU A 343 -37.37 -28.69 -11.17
C GLU A 343 -37.22 -27.68 -10.01
N PRO A 344 -36.31 -27.91 -9.04
CA PRO A 344 -36.04 -26.89 -8.04
C PRO A 344 -35.18 -25.79 -8.66
N GLU A 345 -35.75 -24.59 -8.71
CA GLU A 345 -35.04 -23.34 -8.91
C GLU A 345 -33.89 -23.22 -7.89
N ALA A 346 -32.74 -22.84 -8.41
CA ALA A 346 -31.49 -22.72 -7.67
C ALA A 346 -31.41 -21.38 -6.93
N ASP A 347 -31.75 -21.39 -5.64
CA ASP A 347 -31.44 -20.30 -4.71
C ASP A 347 -30.24 -20.66 -3.81
N GLY A 348 -29.05 -20.47 -4.37
CA GLY A 348 -28.03 -19.57 -3.79
C GLY A 348 -27.41 -19.86 -2.42
N THR A 349 -27.07 -21.10 -2.07
CA THR A 349 -25.99 -21.31 -1.08
C THR A 349 -24.65 -20.97 -1.76
N PRO A 350 -23.81 -20.06 -1.21
CA PRO A 350 -22.48 -19.80 -1.77
C PRO A 350 -21.71 -21.11 -1.87
N GLY A 351 -21.05 -21.36 -3.02
CA GLY A 351 -20.18 -22.53 -3.15
C GLY A 351 -19.09 -22.52 -2.07
N ASP A 352 -18.58 -23.69 -1.69
CA ASP A 352 -17.64 -23.82 -0.55
C ASP A 352 -16.45 -22.84 -0.65
N LEU A 353 -15.93 -22.59 -1.86
CA LEU A 353 -14.88 -21.61 -2.11
C LEU A 353 -15.33 -20.16 -1.86
N GLU A 354 -16.53 -19.78 -2.30
CA GLU A 354 -17.09 -18.45 -2.07
C GLU A 354 -17.37 -18.21 -0.58
N ARG A 355 -17.82 -19.24 0.12
CA ARG A 355 -17.94 -19.21 1.58
C ARG A 355 -16.58 -19.07 2.28
N ILE A 356 -15.55 -19.80 1.83
CA ILE A 356 -14.19 -19.67 2.37
C ILE A 356 -13.66 -18.25 2.15
N ARG A 357 -13.89 -17.68 0.97
CA ARG A 357 -13.58 -16.28 0.66
C ARG A 357 -14.28 -15.35 1.63
N LEU A 358 -15.60 -15.43 1.75
CA LEU A 358 -16.38 -14.59 2.66
C LEU A 358 -15.91 -14.69 4.12
N LEU A 359 -15.56 -15.88 4.61
CA LEU A 359 -15.06 -16.07 5.98
C LEU A 359 -13.64 -15.54 6.16
N ALA A 360 -12.75 -15.76 5.18
CA ALA A 360 -11.40 -15.19 5.18
C ALA A 360 -11.45 -13.65 5.11
N ASP A 361 -12.40 -13.12 4.37
CA ASP A 361 -12.67 -11.69 4.20
C ASP A 361 -13.23 -11.05 5.47
N ALA A 362 -14.13 -11.77 6.17
CA ALA A 362 -14.70 -11.38 7.45
C ALA A 362 -13.70 -11.46 8.61
N GLY A 363 -12.55 -12.12 8.43
CA GLY A 363 -11.57 -12.34 9.49
C GLY A 363 -11.95 -13.44 10.47
N GLU A 364 -12.95 -14.27 10.14
CA GLU A 364 -13.38 -15.42 10.92
C GLU A 364 -12.43 -16.60 10.71
N THR A 365 -11.15 -16.40 11.04
CA THR A 365 -10.05 -17.28 10.63
C THR A 365 -10.23 -18.72 11.09
N ALA A 366 -10.85 -18.96 12.25
CA ALA A 366 -11.14 -20.31 12.76
C ALA A 366 -12.24 -21.03 11.95
N GLU A 367 -13.25 -20.30 11.48
CA GLU A 367 -14.31 -20.86 10.64
C GLU A 367 -13.83 -21.04 9.20
N ALA A 368 -13.11 -20.05 8.66
CA ALA A 368 -12.45 -20.13 7.36
C ALA A 368 -11.48 -21.31 7.30
N TRP A 369 -10.71 -21.54 8.37
CA TRP A 369 -9.81 -22.69 8.49
C TRP A 369 -10.56 -24.03 8.46
N ARG A 370 -11.66 -24.15 9.20
CA ARG A 370 -12.50 -25.36 9.16
C ARG A 370 -13.11 -25.58 7.78
N ALA A 371 -13.61 -24.50 7.16
CA ALA A 371 -14.23 -24.54 5.85
C ALA A 371 -13.21 -24.94 4.76
N VAL A 372 -12.02 -24.34 4.72
CA VAL A 372 -10.99 -24.68 3.73
C VAL A 372 -10.49 -26.11 3.88
N ARG A 373 -10.34 -26.59 5.11
CA ARG A 373 -9.94 -27.99 5.37
C ARG A 373 -11.01 -28.98 4.92
N GLY A 374 -12.28 -28.67 5.16
CA GLY A 374 -13.41 -29.47 4.65
C GLY A 374 -13.46 -29.48 3.12
N ALA A 375 -13.30 -28.32 2.49
CA ALA A 375 -13.29 -28.20 1.04
C ALA A 375 -12.11 -28.94 0.40
N ILE A 376 -10.91 -28.89 0.98
CA ILE A 376 -9.74 -29.66 0.51
C ILE A 376 -9.97 -31.16 0.65
N GLN A 377 -10.67 -31.62 1.69
CA GLN A 377 -11.03 -33.04 1.81
C GLN A 377 -11.98 -33.47 0.70
N ALA A 378 -12.93 -32.60 0.32
CA ALA A 378 -13.88 -32.87 -0.76
C ALA A 378 -13.23 -32.75 -2.16
N ALA A 379 -12.31 -31.80 -2.35
CA ALA A 379 -11.65 -31.47 -3.61
C ALA A 379 -10.14 -31.28 -3.43
N PRO A 380 -9.36 -32.35 -3.18
CA PRO A 380 -7.95 -32.25 -2.83
C PRO A 380 -7.05 -31.77 -3.97
N THR A 381 -7.55 -31.75 -5.20
CA THR A 381 -6.80 -31.34 -6.41
C THR A 381 -7.12 -29.92 -6.87
N ASP A 382 -7.89 -29.14 -6.11
CA ASP A 382 -8.18 -27.74 -6.46
C ASP A 382 -7.05 -26.82 -5.99
N PRO A 383 -6.27 -26.21 -6.91
CA PRO A 383 -5.14 -25.36 -6.53
C PRO A 383 -5.56 -24.09 -5.78
N VAL A 384 -6.79 -23.59 -5.97
CA VAL A 384 -7.28 -22.37 -5.32
C VAL A 384 -7.55 -22.64 -3.84
N LEU A 385 -8.07 -23.81 -3.49
CA LEU A 385 -8.27 -24.20 -2.09
C LEU A 385 -6.95 -24.27 -1.32
N HIS A 386 -5.90 -24.85 -1.92
CA HIS A 386 -4.55 -24.85 -1.35
C HIS A 386 -3.94 -23.45 -1.24
N TYR A 387 -4.26 -22.55 -2.18
CA TYR A 387 -3.86 -21.15 -2.09
C TYR A 387 -4.49 -20.45 -0.87
N TYR A 388 -5.78 -20.65 -0.63
CA TYR A 388 -6.48 -20.12 0.54
C TYR A 388 -6.05 -20.78 1.86
N GLU A 389 -5.76 -22.08 1.88
CA GLU A 389 -5.15 -22.73 3.06
C GLU A 389 -3.82 -22.06 3.42
N GLY A 390 -3.01 -21.71 2.41
CA GLY A 390 -1.75 -21.00 2.62
C GLY A 390 -1.93 -19.58 3.19
N LEU A 391 -2.88 -18.81 2.64
CA LEU A 391 -3.21 -17.47 3.16
C LEU A 391 -3.68 -17.52 4.61
N LEU A 392 -4.56 -18.46 4.94
CA LEU A 392 -5.09 -18.63 6.30
C LEU A 392 -4.00 -19.10 7.27
N ALA A 393 -3.17 -20.06 6.86
CA ALA A 393 -2.04 -20.53 7.67
C ALA A 393 -1.05 -19.38 7.98
N HIS A 394 -0.72 -18.56 6.98
CA HIS A 394 0.15 -17.40 7.14
C HIS A 394 -0.46 -16.38 8.11
N SER A 395 -1.76 -16.08 7.98
CA SER A 395 -2.47 -15.18 8.90
C SER A 395 -2.47 -15.66 10.36
N LEU A 396 -2.35 -16.97 10.58
CA LEU A 396 -2.26 -17.62 11.90
C LEU A 396 -0.81 -17.76 12.40
N GLY A 397 0.19 -17.23 11.68
CA GLY A 397 1.61 -17.38 12.00
C GLY A 397 2.17 -18.80 11.78
N ARG A 398 1.46 -19.65 11.02
CA ARG A 398 1.83 -21.05 10.76
C ARG A 398 2.63 -21.14 9.46
N GLU A 399 3.83 -20.57 9.46
CA GLU A 399 4.62 -20.38 8.23
C GLU A 399 4.97 -21.68 7.49
N ALA A 400 5.25 -22.75 8.24
CA ALA A 400 5.52 -24.05 7.64
C ALA A 400 4.28 -24.68 6.97
N GLU A 401 3.07 -24.40 7.48
CA GLU A 401 1.82 -24.81 6.84
C GLU A 401 1.54 -23.97 5.59
N ALA A 402 1.78 -22.66 5.68
CA ALA A 402 1.61 -21.74 4.55
C ALA A 402 2.50 -22.12 3.35
N GLU A 403 3.79 -22.37 3.61
CA GLU A 403 4.72 -22.82 2.57
C GLU A 403 4.26 -24.14 1.91
N ARG A 404 3.83 -25.13 2.72
CA ARG A 404 3.37 -26.42 2.19
C ARG A 404 2.14 -26.24 1.32
N ALA A 405 1.17 -25.44 1.76
CA ALA A 405 -0.08 -25.22 1.05
C ALA A 405 0.17 -24.49 -0.29
N TRP A 406 0.98 -23.41 -0.32
CA TRP A 406 1.31 -22.74 -1.59
C TRP A 406 2.15 -23.60 -2.51
N ARG A 407 3.08 -24.41 -1.99
CA ARG A 407 3.77 -25.42 -2.83
C ARG A 407 2.82 -26.47 -3.38
N GLY A 408 1.79 -26.85 -2.61
CA GLY A 408 0.70 -27.72 -3.06
C GLY A 408 -0.10 -27.09 -4.20
N ALA A 409 -0.50 -25.82 -4.05
CA ALA A 409 -1.15 -25.05 -5.12
C ALA A 409 -0.29 -25.01 -6.38
N LEU A 410 1.02 -24.76 -6.25
CA LEU A 410 1.98 -24.73 -7.36
C LEU A 410 2.28 -26.10 -7.98
N TYR A 411 2.12 -27.18 -7.22
CA TYR A 411 2.22 -28.53 -7.73
C TYR A 411 1.05 -28.86 -8.67
N LEU A 412 -0.16 -28.42 -8.28
CA LEU A 412 -1.41 -28.62 -9.01
C LEU A 412 -1.52 -27.65 -10.21
N ASP A 413 -1.15 -26.38 -10.03
CA ASP A 413 -1.07 -25.38 -11.09
C ASP A 413 0.25 -24.60 -11.01
N ARG A 414 1.20 -24.97 -11.88
CA ARG A 414 2.51 -24.30 -11.97
C ARG A 414 2.43 -22.86 -12.48
N ALA A 415 1.32 -22.47 -13.12
CA ALA A 415 1.10 -21.13 -13.67
C ALA A 415 0.39 -20.19 -12.69
N PHE A 416 0.07 -20.66 -11.47
CA PHE A 416 -0.62 -19.86 -10.46
C PHE A 416 0.26 -18.71 -9.96
N VAL A 417 0.06 -17.54 -10.56
CA VAL A 417 0.92 -16.36 -10.36
C VAL A 417 0.93 -15.90 -8.91
N MET A 418 -0.23 -15.84 -8.26
CA MET A 418 -0.35 -15.38 -6.88
C MET A 418 0.26 -16.36 -5.87
N ALA A 419 0.23 -17.67 -6.11
CA ALA A 419 0.91 -18.63 -5.24
C ALA A 419 2.45 -18.46 -5.30
N HIS A 420 3.02 -18.17 -6.48
CA HIS A 420 4.44 -17.82 -6.59
C HIS A 420 4.76 -16.50 -5.87
N TYR A 421 3.90 -15.49 -6.01
CA TYR A 421 4.09 -14.20 -5.36
C TYR A 421 4.05 -14.31 -3.83
N GLN A 422 3.03 -14.96 -3.26
CA GLN A 422 2.89 -15.14 -1.81
C GLN A 422 4.02 -16.01 -1.24
N LEU A 423 4.40 -17.09 -1.93
CA LEU A 423 5.55 -17.89 -1.55
C LEU A 423 6.85 -17.06 -1.54
N GLY A 424 7.01 -16.19 -2.54
CA GLY A 424 8.12 -15.24 -2.60
C GLY A 424 8.20 -14.34 -1.36
N LEU A 425 7.08 -13.70 -1.01
CA LEU A 425 7.00 -12.82 0.17
C LEU A 425 7.28 -13.56 1.48
N LEU A 426 6.75 -14.78 1.63
CA LEU A 426 7.03 -15.63 2.79
C LEU A 426 8.52 -15.95 2.92
N MET A 427 9.17 -16.31 1.82
CA MET A 427 10.60 -16.61 1.82
C MET A 427 11.46 -15.39 2.18
N ILE A 428 11.00 -14.17 1.85
CA ILE A 428 11.63 -12.92 2.33
C ILE A 428 11.53 -12.87 3.86
N GLY A 429 10.33 -13.05 4.42
CA GLY A 429 10.09 -13.02 5.86
C GLY A 429 10.91 -14.06 6.62
N LEU A 430 11.14 -15.23 6.02
CA LEU A 430 11.97 -16.31 6.59
C LEU A 430 13.48 -16.14 6.33
N GLY A 431 13.91 -15.07 5.66
CA GLY A 431 15.32 -14.83 5.31
C GLY A 431 15.90 -15.76 4.23
N ARG A 432 15.06 -16.54 3.54
CA ARG A 432 15.44 -17.52 2.51
C ARG A 432 15.57 -16.87 1.14
N ARG A 433 16.60 -16.02 1.01
CA ARG A 433 16.79 -15.13 -0.15
C ARG A 433 16.79 -15.85 -1.52
N SER A 434 17.48 -16.98 -1.65
CA SER A 434 17.54 -17.72 -2.92
C SER A 434 16.19 -18.29 -3.35
N ASP A 435 15.38 -18.75 -2.39
CA ASP A 435 14.04 -19.28 -2.65
C ASP A 435 13.04 -18.17 -2.94
N ALA A 436 13.15 -17.04 -2.21
CA ALA A 436 12.37 -15.83 -2.48
C ALA A 436 12.60 -15.33 -3.90
N ALA A 437 13.87 -15.23 -4.29
CA ALA A 437 14.28 -14.82 -5.62
C ALA A 437 13.60 -15.66 -6.71
N ARG A 438 13.73 -16.99 -6.60
CA ARG A 438 13.19 -17.93 -7.58
C ARG A 438 11.66 -17.85 -7.68
N ALA A 439 10.96 -17.75 -6.54
CA ALA A 439 9.51 -17.65 -6.52
C ALA A 439 9.02 -16.34 -7.16
N LEU A 440 9.67 -15.22 -6.84
CA LEU A 440 9.33 -13.91 -7.40
C LEU A 440 9.67 -13.82 -8.90
N ASP A 441 10.79 -14.39 -9.35
CA ASP A 441 11.13 -14.47 -10.78
C ASP A 441 10.08 -15.24 -11.58
N ASN A 442 9.55 -16.32 -11.00
CA ASN A 442 8.43 -17.05 -11.60
C ASN A 442 7.14 -16.22 -11.64
N ALA A 443 6.81 -15.51 -10.56
CA ALA A 443 5.65 -14.62 -10.53
C ALA A 443 5.75 -13.52 -11.60
N ILE A 444 6.93 -12.88 -11.75
CA ILE A 444 7.19 -11.86 -12.77
C ILE A 444 6.98 -12.43 -14.17
N ARG A 445 7.64 -13.55 -14.47
CA ARG A 445 7.59 -14.19 -15.79
C ARG A 445 6.16 -14.62 -16.15
N LEU A 446 5.43 -15.22 -15.20
CA LEU A 446 4.07 -15.68 -15.43
C LEU A 446 3.09 -14.51 -15.59
N ALA A 447 3.23 -13.46 -14.77
CA ALA A 447 2.43 -12.25 -14.92
C ALA A 447 2.66 -11.60 -16.28
N GLN A 448 3.93 -11.44 -16.71
CA GLN A 448 4.25 -10.85 -18.02
C GLN A 448 3.75 -11.67 -19.22
N ALA A 449 3.47 -12.96 -19.03
CA ALA A 449 2.93 -13.83 -20.07
C ALA A 449 1.40 -13.70 -20.23
N LEU A 450 0.70 -13.06 -19.30
CA LEU A 450 -0.74 -12.80 -19.39
C LEU A 450 -1.03 -11.64 -20.35
N ALA A 451 -2.24 -11.59 -20.90
CA ALA A 451 -2.67 -10.48 -21.75
C ALA A 451 -2.66 -9.16 -20.96
N PRO A 452 -2.26 -8.02 -21.55
CA PRO A 452 -2.10 -6.75 -20.82
C PRO A 452 -3.37 -6.24 -20.11
N ASP A 453 -4.54 -6.62 -20.61
CA ASP A 453 -5.88 -6.29 -20.11
C ASP A 453 -6.51 -7.42 -19.27
N ALA A 454 -5.81 -8.54 -19.08
CA ALA A 454 -6.26 -9.61 -18.20
C ALA A 454 -6.25 -9.15 -16.74
N VAL A 455 -6.96 -9.89 -15.89
CA VAL A 455 -6.86 -9.78 -14.43
C VAL A 455 -6.16 -11.03 -13.93
N VAL A 456 -5.22 -10.88 -12.99
CA VAL A 456 -4.55 -12.02 -12.38
C VAL A 456 -5.54 -12.76 -11.47
N ALA A 457 -5.66 -14.08 -11.67
CA ALA A 457 -6.48 -14.94 -10.83
C ALA A 457 -6.03 -14.87 -9.36
N GLU A 458 -7.00 -14.73 -8.45
CA GLU A 458 -6.79 -14.45 -7.02
C GLU A 458 -5.89 -13.23 -6.73
N GLY A 459 -5.74 -12.33 -7.70
CA GLY A 459 -5.00 -11.08 -7.60
C GLY A 459 -5.91 -9.88 -7.36
N ASP A 460 -7.15 -10.07 -6.92
CA ASP A 460 -8.07 -9.02 -6.47
C ASP A 460 -8.24 -7.83 -7.46
N GLY A 461 -8.30 -8.13 -8.76
CA GLY A 461 -8.45 -7.11 -9.81
C GLY A 461 -7.14 -6.55 -10.37
N LEU A 462 -5.98 -7.02 -9.88
CA LEU A 462 -4.67 -6.60 -10.38
C LEU A 462 -4.47 -6.96 -11.86
N GLY A 463 -3.97 -5.98 -12.61
CA GLY A 463 -3.44 -6.22 -13.94
C GLY A 463 -2.08 -6.95 -13.87
N PRO A 464 -1.72 -7.76 -14.88
CA PRO A 464 -0.46 -8.50 -14.88
C PRO A 464 0.78 -7.61 -14.80
N HIS A 465 0.73 -6.40 -15.38
CA HIS A 465 1.82 -5.43 -15.27
C HIS A 465 2.04 -4.94 -13.83
N GLU A 466 0.96 -4.69 -13.09
CA GLU A 466 1.03 -4.22 -11.71
C GLU A 466 1.60 -5.30 -10.79
N LEU A 467 1.17 -6.55 -10.97
CA LEU A 467 1.70 -7.67 -10.22
C LEU A 467 3.17 -7.95 -10.56
N ALA A 468 3.54 -7.98 -11.85
CA ALA A 468 4.92 -8.17 -12.27
C ALA A 468 5.85 -7.12 -11.67
N ARG A 469 5.39 -5.86 -11.62
CA ARG A 469 6.14 -4.78 -10.99
C ARG A 469 6.27 -4.96 -9.48
N SER A 470 5.19 -5.31 -8.79
CA SER A 470 5.22 -5.54 -7.34
C SER A 470 6.18 -6.69 -6.99
N ALA A 471 6.13 -7.77 -7.76
CA ALA A 471 7.06 -8.89 -7.64
C ALA A 471 8.51 -8.48 -7.93
N ALA A 472 8.77 -7.64 -8.94
CA ALA A 472 10.10 -7.11 -9.23
C ALA A 472 10.67 -6.23 -8.11
N LEU A 473 9.84 -5.41 -7.48
CA LEU A 473 10.23 -4.61 -6.32
C LEU A 473 10.60 -5.48 -5.11
N ALA A 474 9.79 -6.51 -4.83
CA ALA A 474 10.10 -7.49 -3.80
C ALA A 474 11.39 -8.26 -4.14
N ARG A 475 11.59 -8.60 -5.43
CA ARG A 475 12.75 -9.35 -5.94
C ARG A 475 14.06 -8.59 -5.81
N ALA A 476 14.05 -7.28 -6.10
CA ALA A 476 15.21 -6.41 -5.96
C ALA A 476 15.65 -6.26 -4.49
N GLY A 477 14.68 -6.21 -3.56
CA GLY A 477 14.95 -6.18 -2.13
C GLY A 477 15.64 -7.43 -1.57
N VAL A 478 15.65 -8.53 -2.33
CA VAL A 478 16.24 -9.81 -1.93
C VAL A 478 17.72 -9.93 -2.33
N THR A 479 18.10 -9.43 -3.50
CA THR A 479 19.47 -9.56 -4.04
C THR A 479 20.42 -8.47 -3.58
N GLY A 480 19.92 -7.33 -3.09
CA GLY A 480 20.78 -6.15 -2.90
C GLY A 480 21.36 -5.62 -4.21
N GLU A 481 20.81 -6.07 -5.34
CA GLU A 481 21.05 -5.52 -6.67
C GLU A 481 19.84 -4.65 -6.96
N GLY A 482 19.99 -3.35 -6.72
CA GLY A 482 19.06 -2.35 -7.26
C GLY A 482 19.15 -2.31 -8.79
N PRO A 483 18.08 -1.83 -9.47
CA PRO A 483 18.12 -1.56 -10.91
C PRO A 483 19.22 -0.57 -11.29
#